data_AF-A0A2M9BR45-F1
#
_entry.id   AF-A0A2M9BR45-F1
#
_cell.length_a   1.000
_cell.length_b   1.000
_cell.length_c   1.000
_cell.angle_alpha   90.00
_cell.angle_beta   90.00
_cell.angle_gamma   90.00
#
_symmetry.space_group_name_H-M   'P 1'
#
loop_
_entity.id
_entity.type
_entity.pdbx_description
1 polymer ?
#
loop_
_entity_poly.entity_id
_entity_poly.type
_entity_poly.pdbx_seq_one_letter_code
_entity_poly.pdbx_strand_id
1 'polypeptide(L)'
;MSHEVANLTLAEATTHAPFVDYARCIDAGNRPFNHVGDWPEEGQLYPVRVVESHLEGMPLVHVLGFQAEAPYYNAYAPHRFELLHTVWLN
;
A
#
# COMPACT_ATOMS: atom_id res chain seq x y z
N MET A 1 -14.87 7.66 5.98
CA MET A 1 -14.35 6.45 5.30
C MET A 1 -13.59 5.65 6.34
N SER A 2 -13.76 4.33 6.42
CA SER A 2 -12.95 3.56 7.38
C SER A 2 -11.47 3.69 6.97
N HIS A 3 -10.58 3.83 7.95
CA HIS A 3 -9.13 3.94 7.72
C HIS A 3 -8.53 2.68 7.07
N GLU A 4 -9.32 1.62 6.95
CA GLU A 4 -9.02 0.37 6.27
C GLU A 4 -8.86 0.53 4.75
N VAL A 5 -9.60 1.47 4.14
CA VAL A 5 -9.62 1.63 2.66
C VAL A 5 -8.84 2.87 2.20
N ALA A 6 -8.60 3.82 3.10
CA ALA A 6 -7.93 5.07 2.75
C ALA A 6 -6.41 4.88 2.60
N ASN A 7 -5.92 5.12 1.38
CA ASN A 7 -4.51 5.35 1.17
C ASN A 7 -4.11 6.71 1.74
N LEU A 8 -3.04 6.74 2.53
CA LEU A 8 -2.54 7.96 3.15
C LEU A 8 -1.35 8.49 2.36
N THR A 9 -1.14 9.80 2.43
CA THR A 9 0.16 10.39 2.11
C THR A 9 1.22 9.95 3.13
N LEU A 10 2.49 10.12 2.78
CA LEU A 10 3.58 9.85 3.71
C LEU A 10 3.46 10.69 5.00
N ALA A 11 3.15 11.98 4.87
CA ALA A 11 3.02 12.90 6.02
C ALA A 11 1.88 12.50 6.98
N GLU A 12 0.74 12.07 6.42
CA GLU A 12 -0.36 11.54 7.22
C GLU A 12 0.06 10.24 7.92
N ALA A 13 0.69 9.30 7.19
CA ALA A 13 1.13 8.03 7.76
C ALA A 13 2.11 8.22 8.93
N THR A 14 3.08 9.13 8.81
CA THR A 14 4.04 9.46 9.88
C THR A 14 3.41 10.14 11.09
N THR A 15 2.20 10.68 10.95
CA THR A 15 1.42 11.21 12.08
C THR A 15 0.63 10.11 12.78
N HIS A 16 0.25 9.05 12.05
CA HIS A 16 -0.56 7.94 12.56
C HIS A 16 0.25 6.83 13.24
N ALA A 17 1.52 6.64 12.86
CA ALA A 17 2.40 5.63 13.44
C ALA A 17 3.82 6.19 13.65
N PRO A 18 4.53 5.75 14.70
CA PRO A 18 5.90 6.15 14.96
C PRO A 18 6.94 5.45 14.05
N PHE A 19 6.49 4.84 12.96
CA PHE A 19 7.33 4.13 12.00
C PHE A 19 6.76 4.23 10.59
N VAL A 20 7.62 3.96 9.61
CA VAL A 20 7.28 3.77 8.20
C VAL A 20 7.86 2.44 7.73
N ASP A 21 7.02 1.62 7.14
CA ASP A 21 7.43 0.39 6.49
C ASP A 21 7.83 0.65 5.04
N TYR A 22 8.83 -0.08 4.56
CA TYR A 22 9.24 -0.08 3.16
C TYR A 22 9.16 -1.49 2.61
N ALA A 23 8.46 -1.62 1.49
CA ALA A 23 8.30 -2.88 0.80
C ALA A 23 8.68 -2.75 -0.67
N ARG A 24 9.31 -3.80 -1.20
CA ARG A 24 9.66 -3.90 -2.62
C ARG A 24 8.54 -4.62 -3.36
N CYS A 25 8.10 -4.08 -4.49
CA CYS A 25 7.19 -4.80 -5.36
C CYS A 25 7.94 -5.96 -6.03
N ILE A 26 7.42 -7.17 -5.90
CA ILE A 26 7.96 -8.41 -6.50
C ILE A 26 7.03 -9.02 -7.55
N ASP A 27 5.78 -8.53 -7.64
CA ASP A 27 4.83 -8.92 -8.68
C ASP A 27 3.93 -7.72 -9.04
N ALA A 28 4.26 -7.06 -10.15
CA ALA A 28 3.45 -5.98 -10.75
C ALA A 28 2.48 -6.48 -11.84
N GLY A 29 2.38 -7.80 -12.04
CA GLY A 29 1.56 -8.41 -13.07
C GLY A 29 0.06 -8.29 -12.82
N ASN A 30 -0.74 -8.66 -13.81
CA ASN A 30 -2.21 -8.71 -13.70
C ASN A 30 -2.86 -7.38 -13.25
N ARG A 31 -2.33 -6.23 -13.72
CA ARG A 31 -3.01 -4.94 -13.57
C ARG A 31 -4.41 -5.04 -14.20
N PRO A 32 -5.51 -4.81 -13.45
CA PRO A 32 -6.85 -4.84 -14.02
C PRO A 32 -6.99 -3.85 -15.18
N PHE A 33 -7.64 -4.27 -16.26
CA PHE A 33 -7.79 -3.44 -17.47
C PHE A 33 -8.52 -2.11 -17.19
N ASN A 34 -9.43 -2.11 -16.22
CA ASN A 34 -10.19 -0.94 -15.77
C ASN A 34 -9.56 -0.26 -14.53
N HIS A 35 -8.30 -0.55 -14.19
CA HIS A 35 -7.59 0.15 -13.12
C HIS A 35 -7.15 1.54 -13.57
N VAL A 36 -7.69 2.58 -12.93
CA VAL A 36 -7.35 3.99 -13.18
C VAL A 36 -6.54 4.51 -12.00
N GLY A 37 -5.33 5.00 -12.28
CA GLY A 37 -4.40 5.53 -11.29
C GLY A 37 -3.05 4.83 -11.27
N ASP A 38 -2.35 5.02 -10.16
CA ASP A 38 -1.02 4.51 -9.91
C ASP A 38 -1.02 2.98 -9.79
N TRP A 39 0.09 2.39 -10.21
CA TRP A 39 0.32 0.95 -10.14
C TRP A 39 1.80 0.74 -9.81
N PRO A 40 2.14 -0.20 -8.92
CA PRO A 40 3.52 -0.43 -8.54
C PRO A 40 4.32 -1.03 -9.71
N GLU A 41 5.61 -0.74 -9.73
CA GLU A 41 6.56 -1.31 -10.69
C GLU A 41 7.42 -2.37 -10.00
N GLU A 42 7.63 -3.50 -10.67
CA GLU A 42 8.43 -4.60 -10.12
C GLU A 42 9.87 -4.17 -9.86
N GLY A 43 10.40 -4.54 -8.70
CA GLY A 43 11.73 -4.18 -8.22
C GLY A 43 11.82 -2.85 -7.48
N GLN A 44 10.82 -1.96 -7.61
CA GLN A 44 10.82 -0.66 -6.92
C GLN A 44 10.51 -0.81 -5.43
N LEU A 45 11.15 0.04 -4.62
CA LEU A 45 10.95 0.15 -3.18
C LEU A 45 9.98 1.29 -2.88
N TYR A 46 8.94 1.01 -2.11
CA TYR A 46 7.91 1.97 -1.75
C TYR A 46 7.75 2.10 -0.24
N PRO A 47 7.48 3.30 0.29
CA PRO A 47 6.93 3.44 1.63
C PRO A 47 5.49 2.91 1.61
N VAL A 48 5.15 2.05 2.56
CA VAL A 48 3.87 1.36 2.61
C VAL A 48 3.22 1.44 3.99
N ARG A 49 1.91 1.18 4.01
CA ARG A 49 1.17 0.81 5.21
C ARG A 49 0.56 -0.56 5.00
N VAL A 50 0.76 -1.48 5.94
CA VAL A 50 0.06 -2.77 5.95
C VAL A 50 -1.13 -2.65 6.89
N VAL A 51 -2.31 -2.98 6.40
CA VAL A 51 -3.56 -2.87 7.15
C VAL A 51 -4.31 -4.18 7.09
N GLU A 52 -4.71 -4.71 8.23
CA GLU A 52 -5.58 -5.88 8.30
C GLU A 52 -6.94 -5.54 7.72
N SER A 53 -7.32 -6.18 6.61
CA SER A 53 -8.66 -6.00 6.05
C SER A 53 -9.63 -7.01 6.64
N HIS A 54 -10.70 -6.50 7.25
CA HIS A 54 -11.79 -7.30 7.77
C HIS A 54 -12.68 -7.82 6.65
N LEU A 55 -12.79 -7.09 5.53
CA LEU A 55 -13.57 -7.51 4.36
C LEU A 55 -12.91 -8.66 3.62
N GLU A 56 -11.60 -8.53 3.36
CA GLU A 56 -10.83 -9.52 2.57
C GLU A 56 -10.26 -10.66 3.43
N GLY A 57 -10.29 -10.53 4.77
CA GLY A 57 -9.76 -11.53 5.70
C GLY A 57 -8.25 -11.73 5.60
N MET A 58 -7.53 -10.75 5.02
CA MET A 58 -6.09 -10.76 4.81
C MET A 58 -5.51 -9.35 4.93
N PRO A 59 -4.21 -9.21 5.21
CA PRO A 59 -3.56 -7.90 5.20
C PRO A 59 -3.52 -7.33 3.77
N LEU A 60 -3.74 -6.03 3.66
CA LEU A 60 -3.61 -5.26 2.42
C LEU A 60 -2.42 -4.31 2.53
N VAL A 61 -1.71 -4.14 1.41
CA VAL A 61 -0.58 -3.23 1.29
C VAL A 61 -1.05 -1.95 0.60
N HIS A 62 -0.92 -0.82 1.28
CA HIS A 62 -1.16 0.51 0.72
C HIS A 62 0.18 1.18 0.43
N VAL A 63 0.44 1.50 -0.84
CA VAL A 63 1.62 2.29 -1.22
C VAL A 63 1.35 3.76 -0.93
N LEU A 64 2.08 4.34 0.03
CA LEU A 64 1.80 5.69 0.51
C LEU A 64 1.95 6.72 -0.62
N GLY A 65 0.94 7.58 -0.77
CA GLY A 65 0.88 8.63 -1.79
C GLY A 65 0.32 8.20 -3.16
N PHE A 66 0.14 6.90 -3.43
CA PHE A 66 -0.52 6.46 -4.66
C PHE A 66 -1.99 6.89 -4.72
N GLN A 67 -2.47 7.28 -5.91
CA GLN A 67 -3.84 7.67 -6.19
C GLN A 67 -4.50 6.74 -7.21
N ALA A 68 -5.75 6.32 -6.95
CA ALA A 68 -6.54 5.48 -7.85
C ALA A 68 -8.03 5.72 -7.65
N GLU A 69 -8.80 5.42 -8.70
CA GLU A 69 -10.24 5.57 -8.72
C GLU A 69 -10.96 4.26 -8.42
N ALA A 70 -12.23 4.35 -8.00
CA ALA A 70 -13.07 3.19 -7.75
C ALA A 70 -13.24 2.31 -9.02
N PRO A 71 -13.43 0.99 -8.88
CA PRO A 71 -13.62 0.23 -7.65
C PRO A 71 -12.32 -0.31 -7.02
N TYR A 72 -11.18 -0.20 -7.72
CA TYR A 72 -9.90 -0.73 -7.28
C TYR A 72 -9.07 0.39 -6.66
N TYR A 73 -9.36 0.69 -5.40
CA TYR A 73 -8.54 1.59 -4.60
C TYR A 73 -7.11 1.03 -4.44
N ASN A 74 -6.13 1.88 -4.08
CA ASN A 74 -4.72 1.50 -3.91
C ASN A 74 -4.44 0.64 -2.67
N ALA A 75 -5.12 -0.50 -2.60
CA ALA A 75 -4.90 -1.57 -1.66
C ALA A 75 -4.51 -2.80 -2.48
N TYR A 76 -3.32 -3.32 -2.24
CA TYR A 76 -2.74 -4.39 -3.03
C TYR A 76 -2.61 -5.65 -2.18
N ALA A 77 -2.75 -6.81 -2.84
CA ALA A 77 -2.56 -8.09 -2.18
C ALA A 77 -1.12 -8.24 -1.67
N PRO A 78 -0.92 -8.88 -0.50
CA PRO A 78 0.37 -8.88 0.20
C PRO A 78 1.44 -9.65 -0.56
N HIS A 79 1.08 -10.69 -1.32
CA HIS A 79 2.03 -11.48 -2.11
C HIS A 79 2.76 -10.67 -3.20
N ARG A 80 2.26 -9.48 -3.56
CA ARG A 80 2.90 -8.60 -4.55
C ARG A 80 4.10 -7.85 -4.00
N PHE A 81 4.28 -7.88 -2.68
CA PHE A 81 5.27 -7.08 -1.97
C PHE A 81 6.08 -7.93 -1.00
N GLU A 82 7.37 -7.64 -0.94
CA GLU A 82 8.27 -8.13 0.08
C GLU A 82 8.58 -6.99 1.06
N LEU A 83 8.21 -7.14 2.33
CA LEU A 83 8.52 -6.15 3.37
C LEU A 83 10.01 -6.24 3.72
N LEU A 84 10.75 -5.14 3.58
CA LEU A 84 12.21 -5.14 3.74
C LEU A 84 12.68 -4.39 4.98
N HIS A 85 12.06 -3.24 5.28
CA HIS A 85 12.51 -2.37 6.36
C HIS A 85 11.34 -1.75 7.11
N THR A 86 11.54 -1.56 8.41
CA THR A 86 10.73 -0.70 9.26
C THR A 86 11.62 0.41 9.80
N VAL A 87 11.34 1.65 9.44
CA VAL A 87 12.08 2.83 9.89
C VAL A 87 11.30 3.50 11.01
N TRP A 88 11.88 3.58 12.20
CA TRP A 88 11.28 4.27 13.34
C TRP A 88 11.63 5.77 13.30
N LEU A 89 10.66 6.62 13.62
CA LEU A 89 10.72 8.08 13.42
C LEU A 89 11.13 8.88 14.67
N ASN A 90 11.63 8.18 15.70
CA ASN A 90 11.95 8.72 17.02
C ASN A 90 13.46 8.87 17.28
#